data_AF-A0A2N5TGH4-F1
#
_entry.id   AF-A0A2N5TGH4-F1
#
_cell.length_a   1.000
_cell.length_b   1.000
_cell.length_c   1.000
_cell.angle_alpha   90.00
_cell.angle_beta   90.00
_cell.angle_gamma   90.00
#
_symmetry.space_group_name_H-M   'P 1'
#
loop_
_entity.id
_entity.type
_entity.pdbx_description
1 polymer ?
#
loop_
_entity_poly.entity_id
_entity_poly.type
_entity_poly.pdbx_seq_one_letter_code
_entity_poly.pdbx_strand_id
1 'polypeptide(L)'
;MTFFESFKLLVALLLVTRNLFCSPAFIKGGTSNASLEKAIAQKSDYDSLIQSISSTANCLHEDLNMDLPPIFQASQIDADTLRSAMSKLNELNERLLFIYGHPGVPPEKSLVEKLSTSANKDNVKFGKAVVKGFAEAIEDVFQRLRSSTNLSPPLHHLRPAVINCILRMLRYLHKYELIPVETEKKIQRELNSPASLQWIAKEMQDVFMENTRYDNSRHYLLTELEFLQNHPQLSQFYGA
;
A
#
# COMPACT_ATOMS: atom_id res chain seq x y z
N MET A 1 15.49 -2.10 5.02
CA MET A 1 15.24 -3.04 3.91
C MET A 1 13.75 -3.22 3.57
N THR A 2 12.80 -2.79 4.40
CA THR A 2 11.34 -3.01 4.22
C THR A 2 10.64 -2.07 3.23
N PHE A 3 11.08 -0.82 3.09
CA PHE A 3 10.49 0.18 2.18
C PHE A 3 10.63 -0.21 0.69
N PHE A 4 11.82 -0.70 0.30
CA PHE A 4 12.10 -1.12 -1.08
C PHE A 4 11.30 -2.35 -1.52
N GLU A 5 10.99 -3.27 -0.60
CA GLU A 5 10.11 -4.41 -0.89
C GLU A 5 8.67 -3.97 -1.19
N SER A 6 8.18 -2.93 -0.53
CA SER A 6 6.87 -2.34 -0.83
C SER A 6 6.87 -1.55 -2.15
N PHE A 7 7.99 -0.90 -2.49
CA PHE A 7 8.16 -0.16 -3.75
C PHE A 7 8.34 -1.06 -4.99
N LYS A 8 9.09 -2.16 -4.88
CA LYS A 8 9.13 -3.22 -5.90
C LYS A 8 7.72 -3.70 -6.28
N LEU A 9 6.77 -3.55 -5.37
CA LEU A 9 5.39 -3.97 -5.55
C LEU A 9 4.50 -2.90 -6.16
N LEU A 10 4.80 -1.61 -5.97
CA LEU A 10 4.24 -0.55 -6.80
C LEU A 10 4.66 -0.77 -8.26
N VAL A 11 5.92 -1.16 -8.48
CA VAL A 11 6.43 -1.61 -9.78
C VAL A 11 5.76 -2.90 -10.26
N ALA A 12 5.42 -3.84 -9.39
CA ALA A 12 4.63 -5.02 -9.78
C ALA A 12 3.17 -4.66 -10.15
N LEU A 13 2.52 -3.75 -9.42
CA LEU A 13 1.19 -3.21 -9.72
C LEU A 13 1.19 -2.43 -11.06
N LEU A 14 2.31 -1.81 -11.42
CA LEU A 14 2.54 -1.15 -12.71
C LEU A 14 2.71 -2.16 -13.86
N LEU A 15 3.58 -3.16 -13.66
CA LEU A 15 4.06 -4.05 -14.73
C LEU A 15 3.17 -5.27 -14.99
N VAL A 16 2.23 -5.60 -14.10
CA VAL A 16 1.27 -6.68 -14.37
C VAL A 16 0.16 -6.14 -15.29
N THR A 17 0.48 -5.98 -16.57
CA THR A 17 -0.52 -6.19 -17.62
C THR A 17 -1.05 -7.60 -17.45
N ARG A 18 -2.36 -7.72 -17.30
CA ARG A 18 -3.14 -8.94 -17.08
C ARG A 18 -3.11 -9.89 -18.30
N ASN A 19 -1.92 -10.23 -18.80
CA ASN A 19 -1.70 -11.25 -19.83
C ASN A 19 -1.09 -12.47 -19.17
N LEU A 20 -1.95 -13.22 -18.49
CA LEU A 20 -1.89 -14.65 -18.12
C LEU A 20 -2.77 -14.80 -16.88
N PHE A 21 -3.72 -15.72 -16.95
CA PHE A 21 -4.80 -16.02 -15.99
C PHE A 21 -6.11 -15.25 -16.20
N CYS A 22 -6.93 -15.84 -17.08
CA CYS A 22 -8.39 -15.78 -17.04
C CYS A 22 -8.91 -16.01 -15.61
N SER A 23 -9.88 -15.22 -15.16
CA SER A 23 -10.81 -15.63 -14.11
C SER A 23 -11.99 -16.39 -14.72
N PRO A 24 -12.81 -17.13 -13.95
CA PRO A 24 -12.70 -17.44 -12.51
C PRO A 24 -12.72 -18.96 -12.25
N ALA A 25 -12.16 -19.39 -11.13
CA ALA A 25 -12.66 -20.60 -10.49
C ALA A 25 -12.45 -20.51 -8.97
N PHE A 26 -13.52 -20.18 -8.26
CA PHE A 26 -13.81 -20.87 -7.01
C PHE A 26 -13.92 -22.36 -7.38
N ILE A 27 -12.80 -23.09 -7.40
CA ILE A 27 -12.81 -24.53 -7.64
C ILE A 27 -13.37 -25.17 -6.38
N LYS A 28 -14.66 -25.49 -6.46
CA LYS A 28 -15.21 -26.76 -5.96
C LYS A 28 -14.16 -27.86 -6.16
N GLY A 29 -13.51 -28.30 -5.08
CA GLY A 29 -12.69 -29.52 -5.10
C GLY A 29 -11.21 -29.40 -4.72
N GLY A 30 -10.74 -28.30 -4.14
CA GLY A 30 -9.40 -28.25 -3.53
C GLY A 30 -9.34 -29.03 -2.21
N THR A 31 -8.40 -29.96 -2.07
CA THR A 31 -8.09 -30.69 -0.83
C THR A 31 -8.05 -29.74 0.37
N SER A 32 -8.70 -30.09 1.50
CA SER A 32 -8.89 -29.21 2.67
C SER A 32 -7.60 -28.55 3.18
N ASN A 33 -6.44 -29.19 2.97
CA ASN A 33 -5.12 -28.67 3.33
C ASN A 33 -4.76 -27.37 2.57
N ALA A 34 -5.05 -27.26 1.27
CA ALA A 34 -4.67 -26.08 0.48
C ALA A 34 -5.49 -24.83 0.83
N SER A 35 -6.77 -25.01 1.18
CA SER A 35 -7.63 -23.93 1.67
C SER A 35 -7.21 -23.44 3.05
N LEU A 36 -6.75 -24.37 3.91
CA LEU A 36 -6.27 -24.06 5.24
C LEU A 36 -4.93 -23.32 5.20
N GLU A 37 -3.99 -23.77 4.37
CA GLU A 37 -2.70 -23.10 4.16
C GLU A 37 -2.88 -21.67 3.63
N LYS A 38 -3.79 -21.45 2.67
CA LYS A 38 -4.11 -20.12 2.16
C LYS A 38 -4.68 -19.21 3.26
N ALA A 39 -5.56 -19.73 4.11
CA ALA A 39 -6.14 -19.00 5.24
C ALA A 39 -5.09 -18.63 6.30
N ILE A 40 -4.18 -19.56 6.62
CA ILE A 40 -3.05 -19.31 7.54
C ILE A 40 -2.13 -18.24 6.98
N ALA A 41 -1.75 -18.34 5.70
CA ALA A 41 -0.91 -17.34 5.04
C ALA A 41 -1.58 -15.95 5.02
N GLN A 42 -2.88 -15.89 4.72
CA GLN A 42 -3.64 -14.64 4.76
C GLN A 42 -3.68 -14.01 6.13
N LYS A 43 -3.86 -14.82 7.18
CA LYS A 43 -3.81 -14.33 8.56
C LYS A 43 -2.43 -13.81 8.92
N SER A 44 -1.36 -14.55 8.61
CA SER A 44 0.01 -14.13 8.90
C SER A 44 0.39 -12.83 8.18
N ASP A 45 0.03 -12.70 6.90
CA ASP A 45 0.25 -11.47 6.14
C ASP A 45 -0.49 -10.27 6.75
N TYR A 46 -1.74 -10.50 7.19
CA TYR A 46 -2.54 -9.47 7.85
C TYR A 46 -1.96 -9.07 9.22
N ASP A 47 -1.60 -10.03 10.06
CA ASP A 47 -1.01 -9.76 11.37
C ASP A 47 0.28 -8.93 11.23
N SER A 48 1.11 -9.26 10.23
CA SER A 48 2.31 -8.49 9.90
C SER A 48 1.99 -7.07 9.39
N LEU A 49 0.91 -6.91 8.60
CA LEU A 49 0.42 -5.61 8.16
C LEU A 49 -0.01 -4.76 9.36
N ILE A 50 -0.85 -5.29 10.25
CA ILE A 50 -1.35 -4.57 11.43
C ILE A 50 -0.20 -4.19 12.36
N GLN A 51 0.76 -5.09 12.59
CA GLN A 51 1.97 -4.77 13.35
C GLN A 51 2.71 -3.58 12.75
N SER A 52 2.84 -3.52 11.42
CA SER A 52 3.44 -2.38 10.71
C SER A 52 2.73 -1.06 10.98
N ILE A 53 1.40 -1.09 10.90
CA ILE A 53 0.55 0.09 11.07
C ILE A 53 0.68 0.58 12.50
N SER A 54 0.56 -0.31 13.48
CA SER A 54 0.71 0.02 14.91
C SER A 54 2.10 0.56 15.23
N SER A 55 3.16 -0.09 14.77
CA SER A 55 4.54 0.41 14.99
C SER A 55 4.75 1.79 14.36
N THR A 56 4.23 2.03 13.16
CA THR A 56 4.37 3.33 12.49
C THR A 56 3.56 4.42 13.18
N ALA A 57 2.36 4.09 13.66
CA ALA A 57 1.53 5.02 14.44
C ALA A 57 2.22 5.45 15.75
N ASN A 58 2.88 4.50 16.43
CA ASN A 58 3.65 4.79 17.63
C ASN A 58 4.86 5.67 17.32
N CYS A 59 5.65 5.34 16.29
CA CYS A 59 6.78 6.18 15.87
C CYS A 59 6.33 7.61 15.51
N LEU A 60 5.22 7.77 14.79
CA LEU A 60 4.65 9.08 14.51
C LEU A 60 4.30 9.85 15.78
N HIS A 61 3.70 9.18 16.77
CA HIS A 61 3.34 9.82 18.03
C HIS A 61 4.57 10.23 18.84
N GLU A 62 5.57 9.37 18.92
CA GLU A 62 6.82 9.62 19.66
C GLU A 62 7.64 10.73 19.00
N ASP A 63 7.92 10.62 17.70
CA ASP A 63 8.84 11.51 16.99
C ASP A 63 8.24 12.90 16.76
N LEU A 64 6.92 13.01 16.54
CA LEU A 64 6.27 14.32 16.37
C LEU A 64 6.07 15.07 17.70
N ASN A 65 6.16 14.39 18.84
CA ASN A 65 6.08 14.99 20.18
C ASN A 65 7.46 15.11 20.86
N MET A 66 8.53 14.73 20.16
CA MET A 66 9.88 14.85 20.65
C MET A 66 10.27 16.33 20.81
N ASP A 67 10.98 16.65 21.90
CA ASP A 67 11.50 17.99 22.14
C ASP A 67 12.70 18.28 21.23
N LEU A 68 12.38 18.63 19.98
CA LEU A 68 13.35 19.02 18.96
C LEU A 68 13.51 20.54 18.91
N PRO A 69 14.71 21.05 18.55
CA PRO A 69 14.88 22.46 18.22
C PRO A 69 13.83 22.95 17.22
N PRO A 70 13.31 24.19 17.32
CA PRO A 70 12.22 24.69 16.47
C PRO A 70 12.44 24.52 14.96
N ILE A 71 13.70 24.60 14.52
CA ILE A 71 14.10 24.40 13.11
C ILE A 71 13.88 22.97 12.60
N PHE A 72 13.77 21.99 13.49
CA PHE A 72 13.58 20.58 13.16
C PHE A 72 12.18 20.07 13.51
N GLN A 73 11.36 20.87 14.18
CA GLN A 73 9.97 20.51 14.45
C GLN A 73 9.19 20.42 13.15
N ALA A 74 8.34 19.39 13.03
CA ALA A 74 7.42 19.29 11.91
C ALA A 74 6.42 20.45 11.93
N SER A 75 6.10 21.00 10.76
CA SER A 75 4.98 21.93 10.66
C SER A 75 3.68 21.21 11.04
N GLN A 76 2.70 21.96 11.55
CA GLN A 76 1.38 21.40 11.86
C GLN A 76 0.75 20.75 10.61
N ILE A 77 0.96 21.34 9.43
CA ILE A 77 0.45 20.82 8.15
C ILE A 77 1.06 19.46 7.83
N ASP A 78 2.38 19.30 7.99
CA ASP A 78 3.06 18.03 7.72
C ASP A 78 2.62 16.95 8.72
N ALA A 79 2.55 17.30 10.00
CA ALA A 79 2.09 16.40 11.05
C ALA A 79 0.64 15.93 10.80
N ASP A 80 -0.26 16.85 10.45
CA ASP A 80 -1.66 16.53 10.16
C ASP A 80 -1.81 15.73 8.86
N THR A 81 -0.96 15.97 7.87
CA THR A 81 -0.91 15.18 6.64
C THR A 81 -0.59 13.72 6.94
N LEU A 82 0.44 13.45 7.75
CA LEU A 82 0.81 12.08 8.13
C LEU A 82 -0.26 11.41 9.00
N ARG A 83 -0.81 12.13 9.98
CA ARG A 83 -1.90 11.63 10.84
C ARG A 83 -3.15 11.30 10.03
N SER A 84 -3.52 12.17 9.09
CA SER A 84 -4.67 11.97 8.20
C SER A 84 -4.49 10.71 7.35
N ALA A 85 -3.29 10.49 6.79
CA ALA A 85 -2.99 9.29 6.03
C ALA A 85 -3.15 8.00 6.86
N MET A 86 -2.62 7.98 8.09
CA MET A 86 -2.78 6.84 9.01
C MET A 86 -4.24 6.63 9.43
N SER A 87 -4.98 7.71 9.69
CA SER A 87 -6.41 7.65 10.02
C SER A 87 -7.21 7.01 8.88
N LYS A 88 -6.97 7.43 7.63
CA LYS A 88 -7.64 6.84 6.45
C LYS A 88 -7.25 5.38 6.23
N LEU A 89 -6.01 5.01 6.53
CA LEU A 89 -5.57 3.62 6.50
C LEU A 89 -6.33 2.75 7.51
N ASN A 90 -6.54 3.26 8.72
CA ASN A 90 -7.33 2.57 9.75
C ASN A 90 -8.81 2.46 9.36
N GLU A 91 -9.41 3.53 8.84
CA GLU A 91 -10.79 3.49 8.34
C GLU A 91 -10.96 2.42 7.24
N LEU A 92 -9.99 2.30 6.33
CA LEU A 92 -9.99 1.25 5.31
C LEU A 92 -9.89 -0.15 5.92
N ASN A 93 -9.03 -0.33 6.93
CA ASN A 93 -8.90 -1.59 7.64
C ASN A 93 -10.20 -2.00 8.37
N GLU A 94 -10.86 -1.05 9.03
CA GLU A 94 -12.15 -1.29 9.69
C GLU A 94 -13.23 -1.71 8.68
N ARG A 95 -13.27 -1.06 7.51
CA ARG A 95 -14.19 -1.44 6.42
C ARG A 95 -13.87 -2.82 5.87
N LEU A 96 -12.60 -3.15 5.69
CA LEU A 96 -12.15 -4.48 5.29
C LEU A 96 -12.69 -5.55 6.26
N LEU A 97 -12.50 -5.35 7.57
CA LEU A 97 -12.98 -6.25 8.61
C LEU A 97 -14.51 -6.34 8.66
N PHE A 98 -15.21 -5.21 8.48
CA PHE A 98 -16.67 -5.18 8.43
C PHE A 98 -17.23 -5.99 7.26
N ILE A 99 -16.58 -5.90 6.09
CA ILE A 99 -17.06 -6.54 4.86
C ILE A 99 -16.70 -8.03 4.83
N TYR A 100 -15.44 -8.35 5.10
CA TYR A 100 -14.88 -9.69 4.88
C TYR A 100 -14.67 -10.47 6.17
N GLY A 101 -14.81 -9.83 7.34
CA GLY A 101 -14.49 -10.42 8.63
C GLY A 101 -12.99 -10.45 8.90
N HIS A 102 -12.61 -11.08 10.02
CA HIS A 102 -11.20 -11.25 10.35
C HIS A 102 -10.53 -12.26 9.39
N PRO A 103 -9.29 -12.01 8.95
CA PRO A 103 -8.55 -12.93 8.10
C PRO A 103 -8.41 -14.33 8.71
N GLY A 104 -8.56 -15.34 7.86
CA GLY A 104 -8.63 -16.74 8.26
C GLY A 104 -10.05 -17.27 8.50
N VAL A 105 -11.07 -16.42 8.38
CA VAL A 105 -12.49 -16.84 8.38
C VAL A 105 -12.93 -17.11 6.93
N PRO A 106 -13.68 -18.20 6.65
CA PRO A 106 -14.13 -18.52 5.29
C PRO A 106 -14.99 -17.40 4.66
N PRO A 107 -14.84 -17.13 3.36
CA PRO A 107 -15.51 -16.05 2.64
C PRO A 107 -17.05 -16.14 2.61
N GLU A 108 -17.61 -17.34 2.76
CA GLU A 108 -19.05 -17.61 2.91
C GLU A 108 -19.69 -16.84 4.08
N LYS A 109 -18.88 -16.33 5.01
CA LYS A 109 -19.30 -15.49 6.13
C LYS A 109 -19.26 -13.99 5.85
N SER A 110 -18.73 -13.57 4.70
CA SER A 110 -18.62 -12.17 4.31
C SER A 110 -19.99 -11.50 4.18
N LEU A 111 -20.04 -10.22 4.52
CA LEU A 111 -21.26 -9.42 4.44
C LEU A 111 -21.73 -9.28 2.99
N VAL A 112 -20.79 -9.12 2.05
CA VAL A 112 -21.10 -8.95 0.62
C VAL A 112 -21.75 -10.18 0.03
N GLU A 113 -21.26 -11.39 0.36
CA GLU A 113 -21.85 -12.62 -0.14
C GLU A 113 -23.25 -12.85 0.42
N LYS A 114 -23.46 -12.56 1.72
CA LYS A 114 -24.78 -12.61 2.38
C LYS A 114 -25.79 -11.64 1.77
N LEU A 115 -25.36 -10.41 1.46
CA LEU A 115 -26.24 -9.38 0.94
C LEU A 115 -26.54 -9.55 -0.55
N SER A 116 -25.57 -10.04 -1.33
CA SER A 116 -25.71 -10.21 -2.79
C SER A 116 -26.63 -11.37 -3.17
N THR A 117 -26.74 -12.38 -2.33
CA THR A 117 -27.61 -13.56 -2.52
C THR A 117 -28.99 -13.39 -1.86
N SER A 118 -29.26 -12.25 -1.24
CA SER A 118 -30.51 -12.01 -0.53
C SER A 118 -31.70 -11.86 -1.49
N ALA A 119 -32.82 -12.53 -1.19
CA ALA A 119 -34.08 -12.35 -1.91
C ALA A 119 -34.69 -10.93 -1.73
N ASN A 120 -34.25 -10.17 -0.72
CA ASN A 120 -34.70 -8.81 -0.47
C ASN A 120 -33.90 -7.80 -1.31
N LYS A 121 -34.61 -7.04 -2.16
CA LYS A 121 -34.02 -6.00 -3.03
C LYS A 121 -33.28 -4.90 -2.26
N ASP A 122 -33.71 -4.57 -1.05
CA ASP A 122 -33.06 -3.54 -0.24
C ASP A 122 -31.72 -4.01 0.33
N ASN A 123 -31.61 -5.29 0.68
CA ASN A 123 -30.34 -5.90 1.09
C ASN A 123 -29.32 -5.90 -0.07
N VAL A 124 -29.77 -6.20 -1.29
CA VAL A 124 -28.92 -6.13 -2.48
C VAL A 124 -28.44 -4.70 -2.75
N LYS A 125 -29.32 -3.69 -2.61
CA LYS A 125 -28.93 -2.27 -2.73
C LYS A 125 -27.92 -1.87 -1.67
N PHE A 126 -28.13 -2.29 -0.43
CA PHE A 126 -27.20 -2.03 0.67
C PHE A 126 -25.83 -2.67 0.40
N GLY A 127 -25.78 -3.92 -0.06
CA GLY A 127 -24.53 -4.59 -0.46
C GLY A 127 -23.76 -3.81 -1.53
N LYS A 128 -24.45 -3.29 -2.55
CA LYS A 128 -23.83 -2.42 -3.57
C LYS A 128 -23.27 -1.13 -2.98
N ALA A 129 -23.99 -0.49 -2.06
CA ALA A 129 -23.53 0.72 -1.39
C ALA A 129 -22.28 0.46 -0.53
N VAL A 130 -22.24 -0.68 0.17
CA VAL A 130 -21.07 -1.11 0.97
C VAL A 130 -19.84 -1.32 0.07
N VAL A 131 -19.98 -2.03 -1.05
CA VAL A 131 -18.87 -2.25 -2.00
C VAL A 131 -18.39 -0.92 -2.60
N LYS A 132 -19.31 -0.02 -2.95
CA LYS A 132 -18.97 1.32 -3.45
C LYS A 132 -18.19 2.13 -2.41
N GLY A 133 -18.66 2.17 -1.16
CA GLY A 133 -17.97 2.87 -0.08
C GLY A 133 -16.61 2.25 0.27
N PHE A 134 -16.40 0.97 0.00
CA PHE A 134 -15.09 0.33 0.13
C PHE A 134 -14.14 0.72 -1.01
N ALA A 135 -14.64 0.73 -2.25
CA ALA A 135 -13.90 1.23 -3.41
C ALA A 135 -13.42 2.67 -3.21
N GLU A 136 -14.30 3.56 -2.75
CA GLU A 136 -13.97 4.96 -2.45
C GLU A 136 -12.89 5.06 -1.35
N ALA A 137 -12.98 4.25 -0.29
CA ALA A 137 -11.96 4.24 0.77
C ALA A 137 -10.58 3.75 0.28
N ILE A 138 -10.54 2.77 -0.64
CA ILE A 138 -9.30 2.33 -1.28
C ILE A 138 -8.69 3.47 -2.11
N GLU A 139 -9.51 4.17 -2.89
CA GLU A 139 -9.06 5.30 -3.71
C GLU A 139 -8.53 6.45 -2.85
N ASP A 140 -9.22 6.78 -1.76
CA ASP A 140 -8.77 7.81 -0.81
C ASP A 140 -7.39 7.48 -0.23
N VAL A 141 -7.19 6.23 0.23
CA VAL A 141 -5.90 5.77 0.74
C VAL A 141 -4.84 5.78 -0.35
N PHE A 142 -5.19 5.37 -1.57
CA PHE A 142 -4.27 5.41 -2.72
C PHE A 142 -3.81 6.84 -3.03
N GLN A 143 -4.70 7.84 -3.01
CA GLN A 143 -4.34 9.24 -3.26
C GLN A 143 -3.39 9.80 -2.19
N ARG A 144 -3.41 9.27 -0.96
CA ARG A 144 -2.48 9.67 0.11
C ARG A 144 -1.03 9.23 -0.13
N LEU A 145 -0.78 8.32 -1.07
CA LEU A 145 0.60 8.02 -1.49
C LEU A 145 1.33 9.28 -1.98
N ARG A 146 0.60 10.18 -2.65
CA ARG A 146 1.16 11.43 -3.21
C ARG A 146 1.21 12.58 -2.22
N SER A 147 0.87 12.35 -0.95
CA SER A 147 1.00 13.38 0.07
C SER A 147 2.48 13.76 0.23
N SER A 148 2.78 15.01 -0.10
CA SER A 148 4.09 15.62 0.14
C SER A 148 4.15 16.17 1.55
N THR A 149 5.29 16.01 2.20
CA THR A 149 5.60 16.66 3.48
C THR A 149 7.00 17.24 3.44
N ASN A 150 7.22 18.37 4.08
CA ASN A 150 8.53 19.04 4.15
C ASN A 150 9.20 18.78 5.50
N LEU A 151 9.32 17.49 5.85
CA LEU A 151 9.90 17.07 7.13
C LEU A 151 11.40 17.38 7.16
N SER A 152 11.87 17.79 8.33
CA SER A 152 13.29 17.96 8.61
C SER A 152 14.03 16.61 8.58
N PRO A 153 15.37 16.58 8.38
CA PRO A 153 16.13 15.32 8.34
C PRO A 153 15.90 14.37 9.53
N PRO A 154 15.78 14.84 10.80
CA PRO A 154 15.47 13.98 11.93
C PRO A 154 14.09 13.29 11.86
N LEU A 155 13.14 13.86 11.11
CA LEU A 155 11.77 13.35 10.98
C LEU A 155 11.48 12.77 9.59
N HIS A 156 12.43 12.85 8.66
CA HIS A 156 12.26 12.47 7.26
C HIS A 156 11.78 11.03 7.09
N HIS A 157 12.19 10.12 7.99
CA HIS A 157 11.82 8.71 7.94
C HIS A 157 10.33 8.43 8.17
N LEU A 158 9.60 9.36 8.79
CA LEU A 158 8.17 9.18 9.10
C LEU A 158 7.34 9.05 7.83
N ARG A 159 7.64 9.86 6.80
CA ARG A 159 6.89 9.83 5.54
C ARG A 159 7.07 8.51 4.78
N PRO A 160 8.30 8.01 4.51
CA PRO A 160 8.50 6.68 3.95
C PRO A 160 7.83 5.56 4.76
N ALA A 161 7.80 5.66 6.09
CA ALA A 161 7.15 4.67 6.94
C ALA A 161 5.62 4.64 6.74
N VAL A 162 4.97 5.79 6.65
CA VAL A 162 3.52 5.90 6.36
C VAL A 162 3.20 5.40 4.95
N ILE A 163 3.97 5.83 3.94
CA ILE A 163 3.81 5.36 2.55
C ILE A 163 3.95 3.84 2.49
N ASN A 164 4.93 3.28 3.20
CA ASN A 164 5.11 1.83 3.28
C ASN A 164 3.88 1.11 3.86
N CYS A 165 3.25 1.66 4.89
CA CYS A 165 2.01 1.08 5.44
C CYS A 165 0.86 1.10 4.44
N ILE A 166 0.68 2.20 3.68
CA ILE A 166 -0.31 2.28 2.60
C ILE A 166 -0.04 1.21 1.53
N LEU A 167 1.20 1.10 1.06
CA LEU A 167 1.59 0.12 0.06
C LEU A 167 1.37 -1.33 0.54
N ARG A 168 1.66 -1.61 1.81
CA ARG A 168 1.41 -2.94 2.41
C ARG A 168 -0.08 -3.27 2.47
N MET A 169 -0.94 -2.30 2.78
CA MET A 169 -2.40 -2.49 2.75
C MET A 169 -2.88 -2.77 1.31
N LEU A 170 -2.48 -1.93 0.34
CA LEU A 170 -2.85 -2.14 -1.06
C LEU A 170 -2.33 -3.50 -1.59
N ARG A 171 -1.12 -3.91 -1.21
CA ARG A 171 -0.56 -5.24 -1.49
C ARG A 171 -1.45 -6.34 -0.95
N TYR A 172 -1.84 -6.23 0.32
CA TYR A 172 -2.69 -7.22 0.96
C TYR A 172 -4.02 -7.35 0.22
N LEU A 173 -4.68 -6.22 -0.06
CA LEU A 173 -5.94 -6.19 -0.80
C LEU A 173 -5.81 -6.80 -2.19
N HIS A 174 -4.75 -6.48 -2.93
CA HIS A 174 -4.52 -7.02 -4.27
C HIS A 174 -4.22 -8.52 -4.23
N LYS A 175 -3.29 -8.98 -3.37
CA LYS A 175 -2.88 -10.39 -3.24
C LYS A 175 -4.05 -11.32 -2.95
N TYR A 176 -5.03 -10.85 -2.18
CA TYR A 176 -6.21 -11.62 -1.80
C TYR A 176 -7.47 -11.28 -2.61
N GLU A 177 -7.31 -10.58 -3.75
CA GLU A 177 -8.40 -10.25 -4.69
C GLU A 177 -9.56 -9.48 -4.03
N LEU A 178 -9.25 -8.63 -3.06
CA LEU A 178 -10.22 -7.86 -2.28
C LEU A 178 -10.53 -6.49 -2.91
N ILE A 179 -9.73 -6.03 -3.87
CA ILE A 179 -9.97 -4.77 -4.58
C ILE A 179 -11.07 -4.98 -5.62
N PRO A 180 -12.13 -4.15 -5.64
CA PRO A 180 -13.11 -4.17 -6.72
C PRO A 180 -12.46 -3.94 -8.09
N VAL A 181 -12.82 -4.76 -9.08
CA VAL A 181 -12.16 -4.81 -10.41
C VAL A 181 -12.04 -3.44 -11.08
N GLU A 182 -13.08 -2.62 -11.00
CA GLU A 182 -13.07 -1.29 -11.63
C GLU A 182 -12.13 -0.31 -10.91
N THR A 183 -12.04 -0.39 -9.59
CA THR A 183 -11.08 0.35 -8.77
C THR A 183 -9.65 -0.09 -9.07
N GLU A 184 -9.42 -1.40 -9.17
CA GLU A 184 -8.11 -1.96 -9.52
C GLU A 184 -7.63 -1.46 -10.89
N LYS A 185 -8.48 -1.53 -11.92
CA LYS A 185 -8.16 -1.00 -13.26
C LYS A 185 -7.88 0.51 -13.24
N LYS A 186 -8.61 1.27 -12.42
CA LYS A 186 -8.37 2.71 -12.27
C LYS A 186 -7.00 2.98 -11.66
N ILE A 187 -6.66 2.31 -10.55
CA ILE A 187 -5.35 2.41 -9.90
C ILE A 187 -4.23 2.01 -10.85
N GLN A 188 -4.36 0.89 -11.57
CA GLN A 188 -3.37 0.45 -12.55
C GLN A 188 -3.14 1.48 -13.66
N ARG A 189 -4.21 2.04 -14.24
CA ARG A 189 -4.09 3.10 -15.25
C ARG A 189 -3.38 4.33 -14.71
N GLU A 190 -3.71 4.72 -13.48
CA GLU A 190 -3.14 5.91 -12.85
C GLU A 190 -1.66 5.72 -12.53
N LEU A 191 -1.29 4.56 -11.99
CA LEU A 191 0.09 4.20 -11.75
C LEU A 191 0.88 4.17 -13.06
N ASN A 192 0.34 3.59 -14.13
CA ASN A 192 0.99 3.51 -15.43
C ASN A 192 1.08 4.84 -16.21
N SER A 193 0.58 5.94 -15.65
CA SER A 193 0.75 7.25 -16.28
C SER A 193 2.19 7.74 -16.16
N PRO A 194 2.72 8.46 -17.17
CA PRO A 194 4.07 9.02 -17.12
C PRO A 194 4.33 9.88 -15.88
N ALA A 195 3.34 10.68 -15.46
CA ALA A 195 3.43 11.52 -14.27
C ALA A 195 3.59 10.69 -12.99
N SER A 196 2.84 9.59 -12.85
CA SER A 196 3.00 8.68 -11.71
C SER A 196 4.34 7.97 -11.75
N LEU A 197 4.81 7.49 -12.91
CA LEU A 197 6.12 6.85 -13.02
C LEU A 197 7.26 7.79 -12.63
N GLN A 198 7.19 9.05 -13.06
CA GLN A 198 8.15 10.09 -12.66
C GLN A 198 8.07 10.38 -11.16
N TRP A 199 6.87 10.48 -10.61
CA TRP A 199 6.67 10.65 -9.17
C TRP A 199 7.30 9.48 -8.39
N ILE A 200 7.06 8.23 -8.81
CA ILE A 200 7.63 7.03 -8.17
C ILE A 200 9.16 7.05 -8.20
N ALA A 201 9.73 7.37 -9.36
CA ALA A 201 11.18 7.50 -9.52
C ALA A 201 11.75 8.51 -8.53
N LYS A 202 11.12 9.68 -8.40
CA LYS A 202 11.51 10.71 -7.44
C LYS A 202 11.39 10.24 -5.99
N GLU A 203 10.27 9.63 -5.61
CA GLU A 203 10.08 9.11 -4.25
C GLU A 203 11.12 8.06 -3.85
N MET A 204 11.54 7.21 -4.80
CA MET A 204 12.59 6.21 -4.56
C MET A 204 13.95 6.85 -4.27
N GLN A 205 14.23 8.01 -4.85
CA GLN A 205 15.46 8.77 -4.61
C GLN A 205 15.37 9.55 -3.31
N ASP A 206 14.27 10.29 -3.11
CA ASP A 206 14.10 11.20 -1.97
C ASP A 206 14.15 10.50 -0.61
N VAL A 207 13.96 9.18 -0.56
CA VAL A 207 14.14 8.38 0.66
C VAL A 207 15.58 8.35 1.15
N PHE A 208 16.55 8.43 0.25
CA PHE A 208 17.97 8.50 0.57
C PHE A 208 18.36 9.96 0.75
N MET A 209 18.24 10.42 1.99
CA MET A 209 18.65 11.78 2.38
C MET A 209 19.86 11.70 3.30
N GLU A 210 20.84 12.58 3.06
CA GLU A 210 22.03 12.70 3.89
C GLU A 210 21.67 12.96 5.35
N ASN A 211 22.46 12.41 6.28
CA ASN A 211 22.27 12.56 7.72
C ASN A 211 20.90 12.05 8.23
N THR A 212 20.25 11.17 7.48
CA THR A 212 19.04 10.46 7.92
C THR A 212 19.31 8.99 8.21
N ARG A 213 18.33 8.30 8.79
CA ARG A 213 18.40 6.84 9.01
C ARG A 213 18.59 6.03 7.72
N TYR A 214 18.29 6.62 6.57
CA TYR A 214 18.40 5.99 5.25
C TYR A 214 19.56 6.53 4.42
N ASP A 215 20.46 7.31 5.02
CA ASP A 215 21.68 7.79 4.38
C ASP A 215 22.53 6.62 3.86
N ASN A 216 22.99 6.73 2.63
CA ASN A 216 23.80 5.72 1.96
C ASN A 216 24.77 6.39 0.99
N SER A 217 26.07 6.25 1.25
CA SER A 217 27.16 6.78 0.43
C SER A 217 27.26 6.20 -0.99
N ARG A 218 26.40 5.24 -1.34
CA ARG A 218 26.29 4.65 -2.68
C ARG A 218 24.99 5.01 -3.39
N HIS A 219 24.23 5.98 -2.86
CA HIS A 219 23.07 6.52 -3.56
C HIS A 219 23.54 7.58 -4.57
N TYR A 220 23.14 7.39 -5.83
CA TYR A 220 23.37 8.32 -6.92
C TYR A 220 22.01 8.70 -7.51
N LEU A 221 21.88 9.91 -8.03
CA LEU A 221 20.65 10.33 -8.68
C LEU A 221 20.35 9.42 -9.89
N LEU A 222 19.08 9.12 -10.18
CA LEU A 222 18.65 8.37 -11.36
C LEU A 222 19.12 9.01 -12.67
N THR A 223 19.40 10.32 -12.64
CA THR A 223 19.93 11.11 -13.75
C THR A 223 21.46 11.12 -13.82
N GLU A 224 22.15 10.65 -12.78
CA GLU A 224 23.62 10.59 -12.76
C GLU A 224 24.13 9.43 -13.60
N LEU A 225 25.19 9.71 -14.35
CA LEU A 225 25.81 8.75 -15.24
C LEU A 225 26.34 7.54 -14.46
N GLU A 226 26.90 7.74 -13.26
CA GLU A 226 27.38 6.64 -12.42
C GLU A 226 26.26 5.68 -12.00
N PHE A 227 25.04 6.18 -11.78
CA PHE A 227 23.89 5.32 -11.50
C PHE A 227 23.53 4.48 -12.73
N LEU A 228 23.38 5.12 -13.89
CA LEU A 228 22.94 4.46 -15.13
C LEU A 228 23.95 3.41 -15.62
N GLN A 229 25.24 3.69 -15.48
CA GLN A 229 26.32 2.79 -15.89
C GLN A 229 26.44 1.57 -14.97
N ASN A 230 26.16 1.72 -13.66
CA ASN A 230 26.29 0.64 -12.68
C ASN A 230 24.96 -0.06 -12.34
N HIS A 231 23.84 0.33 -12.96
CA HIS A 231 22.54 -0.27 -12.69
C HIS A 231 22.50 -1.71 -13.27
N PRO A 232 22.26 -2.77 -12.47
CA PRO A 232 22.39 -4.17 -12.90
C PRO A 232 21.51 -4.58 -14.09
N GLN A 233 20.42 -3.85 -14.35
CA GLN A 233 19.51 -4.08 -15.48
C GLN A 233 19.77 -3.15 -16.69
N LEU A 234 20.57 -2.10 -16.52
CA LEU A 234 20.95 -1.15 -17.59
C LEU A 234 22.39 -1.34 -18.07
N SER A 235 23.22 -2.05 -17.30
CA SER A 235 24.59 -2.41 -17.67
C SER A 235 24.68 -3.13 -19.02
N GLN A 236 23.63 -3.85 -19.43
CA GLN A 236 23.51 -4.48 -20.74
C GLN A 236 23.37 -3.50 -21.92
N PHE A 237 22.97 -2.24 -21.68
CA PHE A 237 22.85 -1.19 -22.72
C PHE A 237 24.10 -0.31 -22.82
N TYR A 238 25.00 -0.39 -21.85
CA TYR A 238 26.24 0.40 -21.80
C TYR A 238 27.50 -0.48 -21.91
N GLY A 239 27.35 -1.73 -22.34
CA GLY A 239 28.47 -2.63 -22.59
C GLY A 239 29.10 -2.43 -23.97
N ALA A 240 30.22 -1.70 -24.01
CA ALA A 240 31.34 -1.92 -24.91
C ALA A 240 32.65 -1.74 -24.11
#